data_AF-A0A142XGV2-F1
#
_entry.id   AF-A0A142XGV2-F1
#
_cell.length_a   1.000
_cell.length_b   1.000
_cell.length_c   1.000
_cell.angle_alpha   90.00
_cell.angle_beta   90.00
_cell.angle_gamma   90.00
#
_symmetry.space_group_name_H-M   'P 1'
#
loop_
_entity.id
_entity.type
_entity.pdbx_description
1 polymer ?
#
loop_
_entity_poly.entity_id
_entity_poly.type
_entity_poly.pdbx_seq_one_letter_code
_entity_poly.pdbx_strand_id
1 'polypeptide(L)'
;MADAKYSNAGRLISGMPQPKRVSGTVASAIYAGDFLILASNKASPASALADAGTKAQNQEAGHDVFLGVAMDAKLAGDTRDVLIASRGEFKYPCAALGSASDPGAYVGMAGTGAGGADGLADQIVEIVATANLAIGRLSRRAEVGATELFFELAGTLTTTHAGPQTMA
;
A
#
# COMPACT_ATOMS: atom_id res chain seq x y z
N MET A 1 -22.17 8.28 -13.77
CA MET A 1 -21.76 8.34 -12.36
C MET A 1 -20.26 8.10 -12.34
N ALA A 2 -19.46 9.15 -12.20
CA ALA A 2 -18.01 9.00 -12.13
C ALA A 2 -17.68 8.35 -10.79
N ASP A 3 -17.14 7.14 -10.87
CA ASP A 3 -16.73 6.33 -9.74
C ASP A 3 -15.78 7.15 -8.85
N ALA A 4 -16.07 7.29 -7.56
CA ALA A 4 -15.32 8.14 -6.63
C ALA A 4 -13.84 7.72 -6.49
N LYS A 5 -13.47 6.57 -7.06
CA LYS A 5 -12.08 6.07 -7.17
C LYS A 5 -11.19 6.92 -8.09
N TYR A 6 -11.73 7.76 -8.98
CA TYR A 6 -10.89 8.53 -9.92
C TYR A 6 -10.25 9.81 -9.34
N SER A 7 -10.68 10.32 -8.18
CA SER A 7 -10.21 11.64 -7.69
C SER A 7 -9.09 11.61 -6.66
N ASN A 8 -8.80 10.47 -6.01
CA ASN A 8 -7.90 10.39 -4.85
C ASN A 8 -6.73 9.40 -5.05
N ALA A 9 -6.17 9.34 -6.27
CA ALA A 9 -5.03 8.48 -6.56
C ALA A 9 -3.79 8.93 -5.77
N GLY A 10 -3.17 7.97 -5.08
CA GLY A 10 -1.86 8.11 -4.46
C GLY A 10 -0.86 8.70 -5.46
N ARG A 11 -0.47 9.96 -5.26
CA ARG A 11 0.38 10.66 -6.23
C ARG A 11 1.83 10.46 -5.82
N LEU A 12 2.64 9.90 -6.72
CA LEU A 12 4.09 9.92 -6.59
C LEU A 12 4.55 11.39 -6.49
N ILE A 13 5.20 11.73 -5.39
CA ILE A 13 5.67 13.08 -5.08
C ILE A 13 7.14 13.24 -5.45
N SER A 14 7.98 12.28 -5.08
CA SER A 14 9.42 12.33 -5.30
C SER A 14 10.06 10.93 -5.27
N GLY A 15 11.30 10.82 -5.78
CA GLY A 15 12.04 9.55 -5.89
C GLY A 15 11.92 8.87 -7.26
N MET A 16 12.77 7.86 -7.49
CA MET A 16 12.67 7.00 -8.68
C MET A 16 11.78 5.79 -8.34
N PRO A 17 10.60 5.65 -8.95
CA PRO A 17 9.62 4.63 -8.54
C PRO A 17 10.04 3.18 -8.80
N GLN A 18 11.17 2.97 -9.49
CA GLN A 18 11.69 1.66 -9.90
C GLN A 18 10.58 0.78 -10.51
N PRO A 19 10.06 1.19 -11.69
CA PRO A 19 8.90 0.56 -12.29
C PRO A 19 9.18 -0.91 -12.62
N LYS A 20 8.35 -1.82 -12.12
CA LYS A 20 8.43 -3.25 -12.42
C LYS A 20 7.14 -3.70 -13.06
N ARG A 21 7.24 -4.52 -14.11
CA ARG A 21 6.07 -5.19 -14.72
C ARG A 21 5.75 -6.47 -13.95
N VAL A 22 4.48 -6.63 -13.60
CA VAL A 22 3.96 -7.81 -12.91
C VAL A 22 2.66 -8.26 -13.57
N SER A 23 2.42 -9.55 -13.62
CA SER A 23 1.17 -10.07 -14.17
C SER A 23 -0.01 -9.72 -13.27
N GLY A 24 -0.93 -8.91 -13.79
CA GLY A 24 -2.14 -8.51 -13.09
C GLY A 24 -3.19 -9.62 -13.03
N THR A 25 -4.05 -9.57 -12.01
CA THR A 25 -5.25 -10.40 -11.95
C THR A 25 -6.25 -10.01 -13.03
N VAL A 26 -7.01 -10.97 -13.53
CA VAL A 26 -8.16 -10.75 -14.42
C VAL A 26 -9.46 -10.59 -13.63
N ALA A 27 -9.49 -10.99 -12.35
CA ALA A 27 -10.72 -11.05 -11.56
C ALA A 27 -11.22 -9.66 -11.13
N SER A 28 -10.30 -8.72 -10.92
CA SER A 28 -10.59 -7.39 -10.42
C SER A 28 -9.99 -6.32 -11.33
N ALA A 29 -10.64 -5.16 -11.38
CA ALA A 29 -10.03 -3.97 -11.93
C ALA A 29 -8.90 -3.49 -11.01
N ILE A 30 -7.87 -2.90 -11.60
CA ILE A 30 -6.77 -2.23 -10.92
C ILE A 30 -6.76 -0.78 -11.38
N TYR A 31 -6.75 0.14 -10.44
CA TYR A 31 -6.67 1.57 -10.69
C TYR A 31 -5.26 2.09 -10.38
N ALA A 32 -4.87 3.16 -11.05
CA ALA A 32 -3.62 3.83 -10.73
C ALA A 32 -3.66 4.34 -9.29
N GLY A 33 -2.62 4.05 -8.51
CA GLY A 33 -2.56 4.31 -7.08
C GLY A 33 -3.06 3.17 -6.19
N ASP A 34 -3.56 2.05 -6.74
CA ASP A 34 -3.94 0.92 -5.88
C ASP A 34 -2.71 0.27 -5.24
N PHE A 35 -2.83 -0.10 -3.97
CA PHE A 35 -1.94 -1.03 -3.31
C PHE A 35 -2.12 -2.41 -3.92
N LEU A 36 -1.04 -2.95 -4.49
CA LEU A 36 -1.05 -4.28 -5.08
C LEU A 36 -0.37 -5.29 -4.17
N ILE A 37 -1.02 -6.43 -4.02
CA ILE A 37 -0.55 -7.59 -3.28
C ILE A 37 -0.41 -8.80 -4.22
N LEU A 38 0.42 -9.76 -3.83
CA LEU A 38 0.53 -11.04 -4.52
C LEU A 38 -0.55 -11.99 -4.02
N ALA A 39 -1.55 -12.25 -4.85
CA ALA A 39 -2.58 -13.25 -4.59
C ALA A 39 -2.69 -14.21 -5.77
N SER A 40 -2.63 -15.52 -5.52
CA SER A 40 -2.69 -16.55 -6.57
C SER A 40 -1.67 -16.33 -7.70
N ASN A 41 -0.45 -15.91 -7.36
CA ASN A 41 0.63 -15.56 -8.30
C ASN A 41 0.32 -14.40 -9.26
N LYS A 42 -0.66 -13.55 -8.93
CA LYS A 42 -1.04 -12.36 -9.70
C LYS A 42 -1.08 -11.13 -8.81
N ALA A 43 -0.71 -9.99 -9.37
CA ALA A 43 -0.90 -8.71 -8.71
C ALA A 43 -2.41 -8.42 -8.63
N SER A 44 -2.90 -8.28 -7.41
CA SER A 44 -4.31 -8.04 -7.08
C SER A 44 -4.42 -6.83 -6.16
N PRO A 45 -5.52 -6.07 -6.21
CA PRO A 45 -5.72 -4.94 -5.29
C PRO A 45 -5.79 -5.43 -3.83
N ALA A 46 -5.35 -4.61 -2.87
CA ALA A 46 -5.32 -4.96 -1.46
C ALA A 46 -6.70 -5.36 -0.90
N SER A 47 -7.78 -4.75 -1.40
CA SER A 47 -9.16 -5.14 -1.05
C SER A 47 -9.56 -6.55 -1.48
N ALA A 48 -8.79 -7.20 -2.36
CA ALA A 48 -8.99 -8.59 -2.74
C ALA A 48 -8.32 -9.58 -1.77
N LEU A 49 -7.59 -9.10 -0.75
CA LEU A 49 -7.06 -9.95 0.31
C LEU A 49 -8.21 -10.56 1.10
N ALA A 50 -8.14 -11.86 1.37
CA ALA A 50 -9.11 -12.50 2.24
C ALA A 50 -8.99 -11.94 3.66
N ASP A 51 -10.12 -11.65 4.29
CA ASP A 51 -10.15 -11.16 5.66
C ASP A 51 -9.60 -12.21 6.63
N ALA A 52 -8.60 -11.80 7.41
CA ALA A 52 -7.94 -12.57 8.45
C ALA A 52 -8.62 -12.39 9.83
N GLY A 53 -9.68 -11.60 9.92
CA GLY A 53 -10.58 -11.48 11.07
C GLY A 53 -10.22 -10.36 12.04
N THR A 54 -9.03 -9.78 11.95
CA THR A 54 -8.67 -8.55 12.67
C THR A 54 -7.86 -7.62 11.80
N LYS A 55 -7.94 -6.33 12.11
CA LYS A 55 -7.17 -5.28 11.43
C LYS A 55 -5.66 -5.55 11.40
N ALA A 56 -5.08 -5.91 12.54
CA ALA A 56 -3.65 -6.16 12.64
C ALA A 56 -3.25 -7.37 11.77
N GLN A 57 -4.04 -8.44 11.79
CA GLN A 57 -3.78 -9.62 10.95
C GLN A 57 -3.95 -9.29 9.46
N ASN A 58 -4.93 -8.47 9.09
CA ASN A 58 -5.11 -8.00 7.72
C ASN A 58 -3.90 -7.18 7.25
N GLN A 59 -3.42 -6.26 8.10
CA GLN A 59 -2.25 -5.43 7.79
C GLN A 59 -0.97 -6.26 7.65
N GLU A 60 -0.75 -7.22 8.54
CA GLU A 60 0.39 -8.13 8.48
C GLU A 60 0.34 -9.01 7.24
N ALA A 61 -0.81 -9.65 6.97
CA ALA A 61 -1.00 -10.46 5.78
C ALA A 61 -0.79 -9.64 4.49
N GLY A 62 -1.32 -8.41 4.44
CA GLY A 62 -1.12 -7.51 3.32
C GLY A 62 0.33 -7.06 3.16
N HIS A 63 1.03 -6.75 4.26
CA HIS A 63 2.44 -6.40 4.29
C HIS A 63 3.31 -7.51 3.69
N ASP A 64 3.07 -8.76 4.09
CA ASP A 64 3.89 -9.91 3.71
C ASP A 64 3.84 -10.21 2.21
N VAL A 65 2.71 -9.91 1.57
CA VAL A 65 2.52 -10.10 0.13
C VAL A 65 2.52 -8.79 -0.66
N PHE A 66 2.92 -7.67 -0.07
CA PHE A 66 2.90 -6.37 -0.72
C PHE A 66 3.88 -6.29 -1.90
N LEU A 67 3.38 -5.90 -3.07
CA LEU A 67 4.19 -5.75 -4.28
C LEU A 67 4.60 -4.29 -4.52
N GLY A 68 3.73 -3.34 -4.18
CA GLY A 68 3.95 -1.92 -4.43
C GLY A 68 2.66 -1.20 -4.82
N VAL A 69 2.81 -0.02 -5.42
CA VAL A 69 1.71 0.83 -5.86
C VAL A 69 1.53 0.73 -7.37
N ALA A 70 0.29 0.55 -7.85
CA ALA A 70 -0.02 0.54 -9.28
C ALA A 70 0.29 1.90 -9.94
N MET A 71 1.05 1.89 -11.04
CA MET A 71 1.38 3.07 -11.83
C MET A 71 0.47 3.24 -13.05
N ASP A 72 -0.27 2.21 -13.44
CA ASP A 72 -1.24 2.22 -14.52
C ASP A 72 -2.56 1.54 -14.11
N ALA A 73 -3.60 1.81 -14.89
CA ALA A 73 -4.92 1.24 -14.69
C ALA A 73 -5.17 0.08 -15.66
N LYS A 74 -5.99 -0.86 -15.23
CA LYS A 74 -6.36 -2.06 -15.97
C LYS A 74 -7.77 -2.49 -15.58
N LEU A 75 -8.59 -2.85 -16.56
CA LEU A 75 -9.95 -3.35 -16.31
C LEU A 75 -9.94 -4.82 -15.88
N ALA A 76 -11.02 -5.24 -15.23
CA ALA A 76 -11.29 -6.67 -15.03
C ALA A 76 -11.41 -7.36 -16.41
N GLY A 77 -10.95 -8.61 -16.48
CA GLY A 77 -10.88 -9.41 -17.71
C GLY A 77 -9.69 -9.11 -18.62
N ASP A 78 -8.98 -7.99 -18.43
CA ASP A 78 -7.76 -7.67 -19.18
C ASP A 78 -6.61 -8.63 -18.77
N THR A 79 -5.77 -9.07 -19.70
CA THR A 79 -4.63 -9.99 -19.44
C THR A 79 -3.28 -9.29 -19.44
N ARG A 80 -3.24 -7.97 -19.66
CA ARG A 80 -2.02 -7.16 -19.64
C ARG A 80 -1.32 -7.22 -18.29
N ASP A 81 0.00 -7.12 -18.32
CA ASP A 81 0.79 -6.80 -17.12
C ASP A 81 0.49 -5.38 -16.63
N VAL A 82 0.66 -5.19 -15.33
CA VAL A 82 0.52 -3.92 -14.63
C VAL A 82 1.90 -3.44 -14.21
N LEU A 83 2.10 -2.12 -14.27
CA LEU A 83 3.33 -1.48 -13.83
C LEU A 83 3.18 -1.09 -12.35
N ILE A 84 4.16 -1.48 -11.53
CA ILE A 84 4.17 -1.13 -10.10
C ILE A 84 5.38 -0.27 -9.75
N ALA A 85 5.17 0.65 -8.82
CA ALA A 85 6.21 1.38 -8.12
C ALA A 85 6.56 0.64 -6.83
N SER A 86 7.82 0.25 -6.71
CA SER A 86 8.36 -0.48 -5.54
C SER A 86 9.13 0.41 -4.57
N ARG A 87 9.27 1.71 -4.90
CA ARG A 87 9.94 2.76 -4.11
C ARG A 87 9.31 4.13 -4.40
N GLY A 88 9.70 5.14 -3.63
CA GLY A 88 9.30 6.54 -3.84
C GLY A 88 8.40 7.07 -2.74
N GLU A 89 8.26 8.39 -2.72
CA GLU A 89 7.40 9.13 -1.80
C GLU A 89 6.01 9.24 -2.40
N PHE A 90 5.00 8.79 -1.67
CA PHE A 90 3.60 8.88 -2.08
C PHE A 90 2.78 9.71 -1.11
N LYS A 91 1.77 10.38 -1.65
CA LYS A 91 0.73 11.05 -0.86
C LYS A 91 -0.57 10.27 -0.94
N TYR A 92 -1.08 9.78 0.19
CA TYR A 92 -2.35 9.05 0.27
C TYR A 92 -3.29 9.63 1.32
N PRO A 93 -4.61 9.48 1.14
CA PRO A 93 -5.58 9.85 2.16
C PRO A 93 -5.46 8.94 3.39
N CYS A 94 -5.76 9.50 4.56
CA CYS A 94 -5.90 8.78 5.82
C CYS A 94 -7.13 9.27 6.59
N ALA A 95 -7.58 8.49 7.58
CA ALA A 95 -8.51 9.01 8.58
C ALA A 95 -7.86 10.19 9.33
N ALA A 96 -8.67 11.15 9.78
CA ALA A 96 -8.18 12.30 10.53
C ALA A 96 -7.37 11.84 11.75
N LEU A 97 -6.09 12.22 11.82
CA LEU A 97 -5.22 11.75 12.89
C LEU A 97 -5.66 12.29 14.25
N GLY A 98 -5.75 11.41 15.25
CA GLY A 98 -6.03 11.80 16.64
C GLY A 98 -4.83 12.44 17.35
N SER A 99 -3.62 12.24 16.84
CA SER A 99 -2.37 12.78 17.37
C SER A 99 -1.39 13.11 16.25
N ALA A 100 -0.50 14.08 16.47
CA ALA A 100 0.59 14.34 15.54
C ALA A 100 1.52 13.12 15.45
N SER A 101 2.14 12.93 14.28
CA SER A 101 3.11 11.87 14.01
C SER A 101 4.34 12.46 13.33
N ASP A 102 5.51 12.15 13.87
CA ASP A 102 6.78 12.65 13.35
C ASP A 102 7.30 11.81 12.17
N PRO A 103 8.17 12.38 11.31
CA PRO A 103 8.84 11.62 10.26
C PRO A 103 9.52 10.36 10.79
N GLY A 104 9.42 9.27 10.02
CA GLY A 104 9.91 7.95 10.41
C GLY A 104 8.86 7.06 11.09
N ALA A 105 7.70 7.60 11.47
CA ALA A 105 6.56 6.79 11.92
C ALA A 105 6.16 5.76 10.86
N TYR A 106 5.74 4.57 11.30
CA TYR A 106 5.35 3.49 10.39
C TYR A 106 3.99 3.77 9.75
N VAL A 107 3.89 3.51 8.45
CA VAL A 107 2.66 3.70 7.67
C VAL A 107 2.24 2.37 7.06
N GLY A 108 1.00 1.97 7.31
CA GLY A 108 0.40 0.72 6.84
C GLY A 108 -0.84 0.97 5.98
N MET A 109 -1.33 -0.08 5.31
CA MET A 109 -2.63 -0.07 4.65
C MET A 109 -3.74 0.06 5.69
N ALA A 110 -4.72 0.92 5.43
CA ALA A 110 -5.83 1.07 6.36
C ALA A 110 -6.77 -0.14 6.30
N GLY A 111 -7.24 -0.59 7.46
CA GLY A 111 -8.31 -1.59 7.53
C GLY A 111 -9.67 -1.04 7.09
N THR A 112 -10.55 -1.90 6.59
CA THR A 112 -11.95 -1.56 6.29
C THR A 112 -12.90 -2.08 7.39
N GLY A 113 -14.09 -1.49 7.49
CA GLY A 113 -15.10 -1.99 8.42
C GLY A 113 -14.93 -1.60 9.88
N ALA A 114 -15.70 -2.25 10.75
CA ALA A 114 -15.70 -1.95 12.18
C ALA A 114 -14.32 -2.27 12.80
N GLY A 115 -13.65 -1.26 13.33
CA GLY A 115 -12.31 -1.42 13.89
C GLY A 115 -11.25 -1.86 12.87
N GLY A 116 -11.53 -1.80 11.56
CA GLY A 116 -10.63 -2.22 10.48
C GLY A 116 -10.57 -3.74 10.24
N ALA A 117 -11.54 -4.50 10.76
CA ALA A 117 -11.51 -5.96 10.76
C ALA A 117 -12.11 -6.62 9.51
N ASP A 118 -12.64 -5.88 8.53
CA ASP A 118 -13.33 -6.49 7.37
C ASP A 118 -12.43 -6.65 6.13
N GLY A 119 -11.15 -6.22 6.21
CA GLY A 119 -10.19 -6.28 5.11
C GLY A 119 -9.27 -5.05 5.05
N LEU A 120 -8.68 -4.80 3.87
CA LEU A 120 -7.79 -3.67 3.60
C LEU A 120 -8.35 -2.72 2.53
N ALA A 121 -8.04 -1.44 2.67
CA ALA A 121 -8.37 -0.42 1.69
C ALA A 121 -7.31 -0.36 0.56
N ASP A 122 -7.77 -0.19 -0.69
CA ASP A 122 -6.88 -0.13 -1.85
C ASP A 122 -5.98 1.12 -1.89
N GLN A 123 -6.44 2.22 -1.30
CA GLN A 123 -5.81 3.54 -1.44
C GLN A 123 -5.97 4.41 -0.18
N ILE A 124 -6.04 3.80 1.00
CA ILE A 124 -6.10 4.53 2.26
C ILE A 124 -5.00 3.99 3.16
N VAL A 125 -4.31 4.89 3.84
CA VAL A 125 -3.22 4.55 4.76
C VAL A 125 -3.51 5.01 6.17
N GLU A 126 -2.74 4.49 7.11
CA GLU A 126 -2.76 4.93 8.50
C GLU A 126 -1.40 4.75 9.18
N ILE A 127 -1.25 5.39 10.34
CA ILE A 127 -0.09 5.17 11.21
C ILE A 127 -0.28 3.84 11.94
N VAL A 128 0.75 2.98 11.89
CA VAL A 128 0.76 1.68 12.57
C VAL A 128 1.84 1.63 13.64
N ALA A 129 1.63 0.79 14.66
CA ALA A 129 2.52 0.75 15.82
C ALA A 129 3.82 -0.04 15.56
N THR A 130 3.79 -1.04 14.68
CA THR A 130 4.88 -2.00 14.48
C THR A 130 5.27 -2.13 13.01
N ALA A 131 6.53 -2.51 12.77
CA ALA A 131 7.11 -2.61 11.43
C ALA A 131 6.48 -3.73 10.57
N ASN A 132 6.01 -4.82 11.17
CA ASN A 132 5.34 -5.93 10.47
C ASN A 132 3.96 -5.55 9.88
N LEU A 133 3.44 -4.36 10.20
CA LEU A 133 2.18 -3.83 9.66
C LEU A 133 2.42 -2.73 8.61
N ALA A 134 3.69 -2.38 8.35
CA ALA A 134 4.07 -1.14 7.69
C ALA A 134 4.57 -1.36 6.26
N ILE A 135 3.96 -0.70 5.28
CA ILE A 135 4.42 -0.69 3.88
C ILE A 135 5.42 0.45 3.60
N GLY A 136 5.64 1.33 4.58
CA GLY A 136 6.51 2.49 4.43
C GLY A 136 6.72 3.26 5.72
N ARG A 137 7.40 4.40 5.58
CA ARG A 137 7.65 5.34 6.67
C ARG A 137 7.25 6.75 6.28
N LEU A 138 6.67 7.46 7.25
CA LEU A 138 6.26 8.84 7.08
C LEU A 138 7.47 9.72 6.72
N SER A 139 7.40 10.47 5.63
CA SER A 139 8.49 11.32 5.15
C SER A 139 8.41 12.74 5.70
N ARG A 140 7.22 13.18 6.11
CA ARG A 140 6.93 14.53 6.60
C ARG A 140 6.06 14.46 7.83
N ARG A 141 6.25 15.38 8.76
CA ARG A 141 5.42 15.46 9.96
C ARG A 141 3.95 15.61 9.57
N ALA A 142 3.09 14.79 10.19
CA ALA A 142 1.65 14.87 10.05
C ALA A 142 1.06 15.43 11.35
N GLU A 143 0.36 16.55 11.28
CA GLU A 143 -0.23 17.19 12.46
C GLU A 143 -1.54 16.51 12.88
N VAL A 144 -2.03 16.84 14.08
CA VAL A 144 -3.37 16.43 14.53
C VAL A 144 -4.41 16.87 13.50
N GLY A 145 -5.32 15.97 13.15
CA GLY A 145 -6.37 16.22 12.16
C GLY A 145 -5.92 16.13 10.70
N ALA A 146 -4.66 15.80 10.42
CA ALA A 146 -4.22 15.52 9.05
C ALA A 146 -5.06 14.39 8.42
N THR A 147 -5.46 14.60 7.16
CA THR A 147 -6.25 13.64 6.35
C THR A 147 -5.48 13.11 5.15
N GLU A 148 -4.20 13.47 5.03
CA GLU A 148 -3.28 12.98 4.03
C GLU A 148 -1.92 12.69 4.68
N LEU A 149 -1.30 11.58 4.30
CA LEU A 149 0.04 11.21 4.73
C LEU A 149 0.99 11.21 3.53
N PHE A 150 2.19 11.72 3.76
CA PHE A 150 3.33 11.60 2.86
C PHE A 150 4.25 10.53 3.41
N PHE A 151 4.48 9.45 2.66
CA PHE A 151 5.33 8.36 3.12
C PHE A 151 6.21 7.83 2.00
N GLU A 152 7.43 7.45 2.37
CA GLU A 152 8.35 6.72 1.50
C GLU A 152 8.02 5.23 1.58
N LEU A 153 7.82 4.62 0.42
CA LEU A 153 7.53 3.19 0.32
C LEU A 153 8.78 2.38 0.67
N ALA A 154 8.67 1.56 1.71
CA ALA A 154 9.71 0.63 2.12
C ALA A 154 9.36 -0.75 1.56
N GLY A 155 9.51 -0.92 0.24
CA GLY A 155 9.21 -2.19 -0.41
C GLY A 155 10.05 -3.34 0.18
N THR A 156 9.39 -4.37 0.70
CA THR A 156 10.00 -5.63 1.16
C THR A 156 10.67 -6.43 0.03
N LEU A 157 10.43 -6.06 -1.23
CA LEU A 157 11.16 -6.57 -2.40
C LEU A 157 12.58 -5.98 -2.59
N THR A 158 13.12 -5.23 -1.63
CA THR A 158 14.54 -4.83 -1.60
C THR A 158 15.32 -5.39 -0.42
N THR A 159 15.51 -6.72 -0.39
CA THR A 159 16.71 -7.35 0.20
C THR A 159 17.52 -8.18 -0.80
N THR A 160 17.49 -7.82 -2.08
CA THR A 160 18.64 -8.07 -2.96
C THR A 160 19.34 -6.76 -3.30
N HIS A 161 19.82 -6.06 -2.27
CA HIS A 161 21.07 -5.28 -2.30
C HIS A 161 21.68 -5.34 -0.89
N ALA A 162 22.62 -6.28 -0.72
CA ALA A 162 23.57 -6.51 0.37
C ALA A 162 23.34 -5.86 1.75
N GLY A 163 22.93 -6.68 2.73
CA GLY A 163 23.18 -6.49 4.17
C GLY A 163 23.65 -7.82 4.78
N PRO A 164 24.53 -7.83 5.79
CA PRO A 164 25.22 -9.04 6.26
C PRO A 164 24.25 -10.09 6.79
N GLN A 165 24.36 -11.32 6.26
CA GLN A 165 23.68 -12.49 6.79
C GLN A 165 24.28 -12.86 8.13
N THR A 166 23.46 -12.99 9.17
CA THR A 166 23.89 -13.49 10.47
C THR A 166 24.30 -14.95 10.31
N MET A 167 25.57 -15.24 10.59
CA MET A 167 26.09 -16.61 10.67
C MET A 167 25.52 -17.26 11.93
N ALA A 168 24.92 -18.45 11.79
CA ALA A 168 24.84 -19.41 12.89
C ALA A 168 26.23 -19.98 13.17
#